data_AF-A0A852K568-F1
#
_entry.id   AF-A0A852K568-F1
#
_cell.length_a   1.000
_cell.length_b   1.000
_cell.length_c   1.000
_cell.angle_alpha   90.00
_cell.angle_beta   90.00
_cell.angle_gamma   90.00
#
_symmetry.space_group_name_H-M   'P 1'
#
loop_
_entity.id
_entity.type
_entity.pdbx_description
1 polymer ?
#
loop_
_entity_poly.entity_id
_entity_poly.type
_entity_poly.pdbx_seq_one_letter_code
_entity_poly.pdbx_strand_id
1 'polypeptide(L)'
;SAVSPAAAKAVLAQLVEGALGGRNAELFGGSAEPPGPEAAAPPAPASLLDTNQRFTAGLTTAGGVWSVFHAGVIGRGLKPQAGGGSRSAEELNRNTQTFLSLLLRCCRGSGPAEAAKAVAAALVEAVCPEAAGAELAWPPEELARATVERDLRILRRFR
;
A
#
# COMPACT_ATOMS: atom_id res chain seq x y z
N SER A 1 -7.81 3.08 -35.91
CA SER A 1 -6.56 3.77 -35.52
C SER A 1 -5.63 2.77 -34.89
N ALA A 2 -4.49 2.47 -35.52
CA ALA A 2 -3.52 1.51 -35.00
C ALA A 2 -2.75 2.18 -33.85
N VAL A 3 -3.01 1.75 -32.61
CA VAL A 3 -2.24 2.15 -31.44
C VAL A 3 -0.86 1.51 -31.55
N SER A 4 0.22 2.26 -31.27
CA SER A 4 1.57 1.68 -31.33
C SER A 4 1.74 0.59 -30.25
N PRO A 5 2.52 -0.47 -30.51
CA PRO A 5 2.75 -1.52 -29.52
C PRO A 5 3.40 -0.99 -28.23
N ALA A 6 4.23 0.06 -28.35
CA ALA A 6 4.80 0.76 -27.21
C ALA A 6 3.74 1.46 -26.36
N ALA A 7 2.76 2.13 -26.99
CA ALA A 7 1.65 2.75 -26.27
C ALA A 7 0.76 1.70 -25.57
N ALA A 8 0.51 0.56 -26.22
CA ALA A 8 -0.23 -0.55 -25.60
C ALA A 8 0.49 -1.09 -24.35
N LYS A 9 1.81 -1.29 -24.41
CA LYS A 9 2.63 -1.69 -23.26
C LYS A 9 2.59 -0.66 -22.13
N ALA A 10 2.71 0.63 -22.45
CA ALA A 10 2.65 1.70 -21.46
C ALA A 10 1.29 1.77 -20.75
N VAL A 11 0.19 1.62 -21.51
CA VAL A 11 -1.17 1.57 -20.94
C VAL A 11 -1.31 0.40 -19.96
N LEU A 12 -0.85 -0.79 -20.34
CA LEU A 12 -0.91 -1.96 -19.45
C LEU A 12 -0.09 -1.75 -18.17
N ALA A 13 1.11 -1.19 -18.27
CA ALA A 13 1.95 -0.89 -17.10
C ALA A 13 1.26 0.11 -16.16
N GLN A 14 0.74 1.21 -16.69
CA GLN A 14 0.04 2.24 -15.90
C GLN A 14 -1.24 1.71 -15.24
N LEU A 15 -1.96 0.81 -15.90
CA LEU A 15 -3.14 0.16 -15.32
C LEU A 15 -2.78 -0.75 -14.14
N VAL A 16 -1.71 -1.54 -14.28
CA VAL A 16 -1.22 -2.42 -13.20
C VAL A 16 -0.71 -1.59 -12.02
N GLU A 17 0.13 -0.59 -12.28
CA GLU A 17 0.65 0.32 -11.25
C GLU A 17 -0.47 1.07 -10.53
N GLY A 18 -1.44 1.62 -11.29
CA GLY A 18 -2.57 2.35 -10.74
C GLY A 18 -3.53 1.48 -9.91
N ALA A 19 -3.63 0.18 -10.21
CA ALA A 19 -4.46 -0.76 -9.45
C ALA A 19 -3.78 -1.23 -8.15
N LEU A 20 -2.45 -1.34 -8.15
CA LEU A 20 -1.66 -1.77 -6.99
C LEU A 20 -1.23 -0.60 -6.08
N GLY A 21 -1.31 0.63 -6.57
CA GLY A 21 -0.82 1.82 -5.90
C GLY A 21 -1.76 2.41 -4.85
N GLY A 22 -1.21 2.74 -3.67
CA GLY A 22 -1.78 3.64 -2.68
C GLY A 22 -3.26 3.41 -2.35
N ARG A 23 -4.05 4.47 -2.46
CA ARG A 23 -5.50 4.49 -2.14
C ARG A 23 -6.36 3.70 -3.13
N ASN A 24 -5.88 3.45 -4.34
CA ASN A 24 -6.64 2.71 -5.35
C ASN A 24 -6.61 1.20 -5.12
N ALA A 25 -5.61 0.69 -4.40
CA ALA A 25 -5.55 -0.72 -4.02
C ALA A 25 -6.80 -1.16 -3.23
N GLU A 26 -7.37 -0.28 -2.41
CA GLU A 26 -8.62 -0.52 -1.67
C GLU A 26 -9.81 -0.81 -2.60
N LEU A 27 -9.81 -0.31 -3.84
CA LEU A 27 -10.88 -0.59 -4.82
C LEU A 27 -10.96 -2.07 -5.19
N PHE A 28 -9.84 -2.78 -5.07
CA PHE A 28 -9.64 -4.16 -5.51
C PHE A 28 -9.38 -5.12 -4.34
N GLY A 29 -9.50 -4.65 -3.10
CA GLY A 29 -9.33 -5.46 -1.89
C GLY A 29 -7.94 -5.40 -1.27
N GLY A 30 -7.05 -4.54 -1.77
CA GLY A 30 -5.76 -4.26 -1.14
C GLY A 30 -5.90 -3.34 0.08
N SER A 31 -4.95 -3.44 1.01
CA SER A 31 -4.80 -2.46 2.08
C SER A 31 -4.08 -1.23 1.53
N ALA A 32 -4.63 -0.03 1.69
CA ALA A 32 -3.84 1.16 1.41
C ALA A 32 -2.59 1.14 2.30
N GLU A 33 -1.45 1.44 1.69
CA GLU A 33 -0.26 1.71 2.47
C GLU A 33 -0.57 2.89 3.40
N PRO A 34 -0.45 2.73 4.73
CA PRO A 34 -0.64 3.85 5.63
C PRO A 34 0.35 4.94 5.23
N PRO A 35 -0.08 6.21 5.14
CA PRO A 35 0.84 7.30 4.82
C PRO A 35 2.02 7.21 5.77
N GLY A 36 3.24 7.21 5.21
CA GLY A 36 4.47 7.20 5.99
C GLY A 36 4.46 8.33 7.03
N PRO A 37 5.28 8.24 8.08
CA PRO A 37 5.29 9.22 9.17
C PRO A 37 5.47 10.68 8.72
N GLU A 38 6.07 10.91 7.55
CA GLU A 38 6.23 12.24 6.92
C GLU A 38 5.04 12.69 6.05
N ALA A 39 4.22 11.75 5.55
CA ALA A 39 3.05 12.02 4.71
C ALA A 39 1.75 12.18 5.52
N ALA A 40 1.81 11.99 6.84
CA ALA A 40 0.72 12.36 7.72
C ALA A 40 0.52 13.88 7.61
N ALA A 41 -0.61 14.28 7.03
CA ALA A 41 -1.01 15.69 6.98
C ALA A 41 -0.78 16.33 8.36
N PRO A 42 -0.21 17.55 8.42
CA PRO A 42 0.00 18.22 9.69
C PRO A 42 -1.34 18.22 10.42
N PRO A 43 -1.37 17.81 11.71
CA PRO A 43 -2.60 17.81 12.46
C PRO A 43 -3.23 19.20 12.34
N ALA A 44 -4.55 19.26 12.10
CA ALA A 44 -5.31 20.51 12.11
C ALA A 44 -4.86 21.36 13.31
N PRO A 45 -4.74 22.69 13.18
CA PRO A 45 -4.14 23.55 14.19
C PRO A 45 -4.82 23.33 15.54
N ALA A 46 -4.21 22.50 16.38
CA ALA A 46 -4.73 22.17 17.68
C ALA A 46 -4.27 23.27 18.62
N SER A 47 -5.21 23.92 19.29
CA SER A 47 -4.91 24.85 20.37
C SER A 47 -4.11 24.11 21.44
N LEU A 48 -2.86 24.53 21.63
CA LEU A 48 -2.01 24.01 22.70
C LEU A 48 -2.65 24.30 24.07
N LEU A 49 -3.38 25.41 24.19
CA LEU A 49 -4.12 25.76 25.39
C LEU A 49 -5.21 24.72 25.67
N ASP A 50 -6.03 24.36 24.69
CA ASP A 50 -7.12 23.39 24.86
C ASP A 50 -6.58 22.00 25.19
N THR A 51 -5.46 21.64 24.57
CA THR A 51 -4.75 20.39 24.83
C THR A 51 -4.24 20.36 26.28
N ASN A 52 -3.55 21.43 26.71
CA ASN A 52 -3.03 21.55 28.07
C ASN A 52 -4.15 21.59 29.13
N GLN A 53 -5.27 22.28 28.87
CA GLN A 53 -6.42 22.33 29.78
C GLN A 53 -6.99 20.93 30.07
N ARG A 54 -7.05 20.06 29.04
CA ARG A 54 -7.49 18.66 29.21
C ARG A 54 -6.53 17.86 30.08
N PHE A 55 -5.22 18.07 29.92
CA PHE A 55 -4.20 17.41 30.75
C PHE A 55 -4.23 17.92 32.20
N THR A 56 -4.39 19.23 32.41
CA THR A 56 -4.46 19.83 33.74
C THR A 56 -5.73 19.44 34.49
N ALA A 57 -6.88 19.34 33.82
CA ALA A 57 -8.15 18.94 34.44
C ALA A 57 -8.16 17.50 34.98
N GLY A 58 -7.32 16.61 34.43
CA GLY A 58 -7.18 15.22 34.88
C GLY A 58 -6.18 15.01 36.02
N LEU A 59 -5.41 16.03 36.40
CA LEU A 59 -4.45 15.98 37.51
C LEU A 59 -5.16 16.33 38.82
N THR A 60 -5.76 15.35 39.49
CA THR A 60 -6.29 15.52 40.84
C THR A 60 -5.13 15.62 41.85
N THR A 61 -4.59 16.82 42.06
CA THR A 61 -3.62 17.06 43.14
C THR A 61 -4.33 17.65 44.35
N ALA A 62 -4.84 16.80 45.24
CA ALA A 62 -5.04 17.20 46.62
C ALA A 62 -3.65 17.27 47.29
N GLY A 63 -3.10 18.47 47.49
CA GLY A 63 -1.97 18.65 48.41
C GLY A 63 -0.59 19.02 47.84
N GLY A 64 -0.49 19.64 46.67
CA GLY A 64 0.63 20.55 46.36
C GLY A 64 2.03 19.96 46.13
N VAL A 65 2.20 18.63 45.95
CA VAL A 65 3.48 18.05 45.52
C VAL A 65 3.39 17.64 44.06
N TRP A 66 4.11 18.36 43.20
CA TRP A 66 4.10 18.13 41.75
C TRP A 66 5.10 17.03 41.38
N SER A 67 4.61 15.80 41.29
CA SER A 67 5.30 14.70 40.61
C SER A 67 4.28 13.93 39.78
N VAL A 68 4.54 13.79 38.47
CA VAL A 68 3.72 12.97 37.58
C VAL A 68 4.15 11.52 37.74
N PHE A 69 3.20 10.59 37.83
CA PHE A 69 3.48 9.16 38.07
C PHE A 69 4.31 8.48 36.96
N HIS A 70 4.44 9.08 35.77
CA HIS A 70 5.18 8.54 34.63
C HIS A 70 6.38 9.43 34.22
N ALA A 71 7.43 8.83 33.65
CA ALA A 71 8.60 9.54 33.13
C ALA A 71 8.43 10.10 31.70
N GLY A 72 7.24 9.98 31.12
CA GLY A 72 6.91 10.47 29.77
C GLY A 72 5.99 9.52 29.02
N VAL A 73 5.71 9.83 27.75
CA VAL A 73 4.96 8.96 26.83
C VAL A 73 5.84 8.60 25.64
N ILE A 74 5.78 7.33 25.22
CA ILE A 74 6.44 6.88 23.99
C ILE A 74 5.46 7.05 22.83
N GLY A 75 5.84 7.86 21.84
CA GLY A 75 5.01 8.13 20.66
C GLY A 75 3.80 9.01 20.96
N ARG A 76 2.67 8.74 20.28
CA ARG A 76 1.44 9.56 20.34
C ARG A 76 0.29 8.88 21.11
N GLY A 77 0.56 7.78 21.81
CA GLY A 77 -0.47 6.99 22.48
C GLY A 77 -1.30 6.15 21.50
N LEU A 78 -2.59 5.95 21.82
CA LEU A 78 -3.51 5.14 21.02
C LEU A 78 -3.58 5.67 19.58
N LYS A 79 -3.26 4.81 18.61
CA LYS A 79 -3.38 5.16 17.19
C LYS A 79 -4.86 5.32 16.86
N PRO A 80 -5.31 6.49 16.36
CA PRO A 80 -6.67 6.63 15.86
C PRO A 80 -6.87 5.56 14.78
N GLN A 81 -8.02 4.87 14.83
CA GLN A 81 -8.33 3.87 13.82
C GLN A 81 -8.30 4.56 12.45
N ALA A 82 -7.43 4.07 11.57
CA ALA A 82 -7.46 4.49 10.18
C ALA A 82 -8.84 4.10 9.64
N GLY A 83 -9.63 5.11 9.28
CA GLY A 83 -10.98 4.94 8.75
C GLY A 83 -10.92 4.34 7.34
N GLY A 84 -10.63 3.04 7.24
CA GLY A 84 -10.81 2.27 6.03
C GLY A 84 -12.26 1.82 5.96
N GLY A 85 -13.06 2.45 5.10
CA GLY A 85 -14.41 1.98 4.81
C GLY A 85 -14.31 0.58 4.19
N SER A 86 -14.73 -0.44 4.94
CA SER A 86 -14.82 -1.80 4.41
C SER A 86 -15.81 -1.80 3.24
N ARG A 87 -15.32 -2.10 2.04
CA ARG A 87 -16.15 -2.23 0.83
C ARG A 87 -16.83 -3.58 0.83
N SER A 88 -18.02 -3.64 0.23
CA SER A 88 -18.71 -4.92 0.10
C SER A 88 -17.95 -5.87 -0.84
N ALA A 89 -18.03 -7.18 -0.58
CA ALA A 89 -17.39 -8.19 -1.43
C ALA A 89 -17.91 -8.13 -2.89
N GLU A 90 -19.17 -7.75 -3.08
CA GLU A 90 -19.79 -7.57 -4.40
C GLU A 90 -19.15 -6.42 -5.19
N GLU A 91 -18.88 -5.29 -4.53
CA GLU A 91 -18.21 -4.14 -5.15
C GLU A 91 -16.78 -4.49 -5.55
N LEU A 92 -16.04 -5.18 -4.66
CA LEU A 92 -14.68 -5.63 -4.96
C LEU A 92 -14.67 -6.57 -6.16
N ASN A 93 -15.55 -7.56 -6.19
CA ASN A 93 -15.63 -8.50 -7.30
C ASN A 93 -16.00 -7.82 -8.62
N ARG A 94 -16.94 -6.86 -8.58
CA ARG A 94 -17.31 -6.06 -9.77
C ARG A 94 -16.16 -5.21 -10.28
N ASN A 95 -15.41 -4.56 -9.38
CA ASN A 95 -14.25 -3.74 -9.75
C ASN A 95 -13.15 -4.60 -10.37
N THR A 96 -12.81 -5.73 -9.73
CA THR A 96 -11.83 -6.69 -10.23
C THR A 96 -12.24 -7.25 -11.59
N GLN A 97 -13.50 -7.65 -11.76
CA GLN A 97 -14.00 -8.15 -13.05
C GLN A 97 -13.93 -7.07 -14.14
N THR A 98 -14.27 -5.83 -13.81
CA THR A 98 -14.19 -4.70 -14.75
C THR A 98 -12.75 -4.46 -15.17
N PHE A 99 -11.82 -4.45 -14.21
CA PHE A 99 -10.39 -4.28 -14.46
C PHE A 99 -9.80 -5.39 -15.33
N LEU A 100 -10.08 -6.66 -15.01
CA LEU A 100 -9.65 -7.80 -15.81
C LEU A 100 -10.22 -7.75 -17.23
N SER A 101 -11.49 -7.36 -17.38
CA SER A 101 -12.10 -7.20 -18.71
C SER A 101 -11.43 -6.12 -19.55
N LEU A 102 -10.98 -5.04 -18.91
CA LEU A 102 -10.27 -3.94 -19.53
C LEU A 102 -8.86 -4.38 -19.96
N LEU A 103 -8.10 -5.03 -19.07
CA LEU A 103 -6.80 -5.59 -19.39
C LEU A 103 -6.88 -6.54 -20.59
N LEU A 104 -7.83 -7.48 -20.58
CA LEU A 104 -8.03 -8.41 -21.70
C LEU A 104 -8.34 -7.70 -23.02
N ARG A 105 -9.11 -6.61 -22.98
CA ARG A 105 -9.40 -5.80 -24.17
C ARG A 105 -8.15 -5.07 -24.68
N CYS A 106 -7.32 -4.55 -23.79
CA CYS A 106 -6.04 -3.93 -24.13
C CYS A 106 -5.06 -4.96 -24.73
N CYS A 107 -5.03 -6.19 -24.21
CA CYS A 107 -4.13 -7.25 -24.69
C CYS A 107 -4.42 -7.72 -26.12
N ARG A 108 -5.67 -7.58 -26.60
CA ARG A 108 -6.06 -8.00 -27.97
C ARG A 108 -5.38 -7.17 -29.07
N GLY A 109 -4.89 -5.96 -28.76
CA GLY A 109 -4.30 -5.04 -29.73
C GLY A 109 -2.82 -5.30 -30.06
N SER A 110 -2.06 -5.98 -29.19
CA SER A 110 -0.60 -6.15 -29.34
C SER A 110 -0.15 -7.61 -29.47
N GLY A 111 -1.08 -8.55 -29.64
CA GLY A 111 -0.82 -9.98 -29.54
C GLY A 111 -0.87 -10.46 -28.08
N PRO A 112 -1.58 -11.56 -27.78
CA PRO A 112 -1.87 -11.96 -26.40
C PRO A 112 -0.62 -12.26 -25.57
N ALA A 113 0.43 -12.82 -26.18
CA ALA A 113 1.67 -13.18 -25.50
C ALA A 113 2.50 -11.96 -25.08
N GLU A 114 2.70 -10.99 -25.97
CA GLU A 114 3.46 -9.76 -25.69
C GLU A 114 2.75 -8.88 -24.66
N ALA A 115 1.42 -8.80 -24.75
CA ALA A 115 0.63 -8.06 -23.77
C ALA A 115 0.68 -8.72 -22.38
N ALA A 116 0.55 -10.05 -22.31
CA ALA A 116 0.68 -10.79 -21.05
C ALA A 116 2.08 -10.62 -20.44
N LYS A 117 3.13 -10.64 -21.27
CA LYS A 117 4.50 -10.36 -20.84
C LYS A 117 4.66 -8.95 -20.29
N ALA A 118 4.05 -7.95 -20.91
CA ALA A 118 4.04 -6.58 -20.41
C ALA A 118 3.35 -6.46 -19.04
N VAL A 119 2.20 -7.12 -18.86
CA VAL A 119 1.49 -7.17 -17.57
C VAL A 119 2.34 -7.87 -16.51
N ALA A 120 2.95 -9.00 -16.83
CA ALA A 120 3.82 -9.73 -15.91
C ALA A 120 5.04 -8.90 -15.48
N ALA A 121 5.68 -8.21 -16.43
CA ALA A 121 6.81 -7.33 -16.12
C ALA A 121 6.40 -6.18 -15.18
N ALA A 122 5.30 -5.49 -15.46
CA ALA A 122 4.78 -4.42 -14.61
C ALA A 122 4.39 -4.93 -13.21
N LEU A 123 3.83 -6.14 -13.11
CA LEU A 123 3.51 -6.75 -11.82
C LEU A 123 4.78 -7.06 -11.00
N VAL A 124 5.82 -7.60 -11.64
CA VAL A 124 7.11 -7.87 -10.98
C VAL A 124 7.75 -6.57 -10.50
N GLU A 125 7.78 -5.52 -11.33
CA GLU A 125 8.30 -4.20 -10.93
C GLU A 125 7.53 -3.62 -9.74
N ALA A 126 6.21 -3.76 -9.70
CA ALA A 126 5.39 -3.26 -8.61
C ALA A 126 5.55 -4.05 -7.29
N VAL A 127 5.71 -5.38 -7.37
CA VAL A 127 5.73 -6.26 -6.18
C VAL A 127 7.16 -6.48 -5.65
N CYS A 128 8.12 -6.65 -6.54
CA CYS A 128 9.51 -6.94 -6.20
C CYS A 128 10.46 -6.32 -7.24
N PRO A 129 10.72 -5.00 -7.14
CA PRO A 129 11.59 -4.30 -8.10
C PRO A 129 13.03 -4.83 -8.09
N GLU A 130 13.50 -5.36 -6.96
CA GLU A 130 14.82 -5.99 -6.83
C GLU A 130 14.98 -7.25 -7.70
N ALA A 131 13.86 -7.90 -8.07
CA ALA A 131 13.86 -9.06 -8.96
C ALA A 131 13.55 -8.69 -10.42
N ALA A 132 13.31 -7.40 -10.73
CA ALA A 132 13.07 -6.96 -12.09
C ALA A 132 14.33 -7.17 -12.95
N GLY A 133 14.24 -8.03 -13.96
CA GLY A 133 15.38 -8.41 -14.79
C GLY A 133 16.28 -9.50 -14.20
N ALA A 134 15.84 -10.19 -13.15
CA ALA A 134 16.53 -11.38 -12.63
C ALA A 134 16.56 -12.51 -13.67
N GLU A 135 17.52 -13.42 -13.51
CA GLU A 135 17.62 -14.62 -14.35
C GLU A 135 16.38 -15.51 -14.19
N LEU A 136 15.97 -16.13 -15.30
CA LEU A 136 14.83 -17.07 -15.29
C LEU A 136 15.20 -18.43 -14.68
N ALA A 137 16.49 -18.75 -14.61
CA ALA A 137 16.96 -19.99 -14.02
C ALA A 137 16.68 -20.00 -12.52
N TRP A 138 16.01 -21.04 -12.05
CA TRP A 138 15.69 -21.17 -10.63
C TRP A 138 16.98 -21.46 -9.84
N PRO A 139 17.27 -20.71 -8.78
CA PRO A 139 18.49 -20.91 -8.02
C PRO A 139 18.44 -22.21 -7.20
N PRO A 140 19.61 -22.71 -6.74
CA PRO A 140 19.65 -23.83 -5.81
C PRO A 140 18.99 -23.46 -4.47
N GLU A 141 18.54 -24.47 -3.73
CA GLU A 141 17.74 -24.31 -2.51
C GLU A 141 18.47 -23.51 -1.43
N GLU A 142 19.79 -23.62 -1.34
CA GLU A 142 20.61 -22.90 -0.37
C GLU A 142 20.49 -21.38 -0.52
N LEU A 143 20.26 -20.88 -1.74
CA LEU A 143 20.16 -19.45 -2.01
C LEU A 143 18.83 -18.85 -1.50
N ALA A 144 17.79 -19.67 -1.32
CA ALA A 144 16.53 -19.20 -0.74
C ALA A 144 16.74 -18.64 0.68
N ARG A 145 17.70 -19.18 1.45
CA ARG A 145 18.04 -18.70 2.79
C ARG A 145 18.60 -17.27 2.79
N ALA A 146 19.24 -16.86 1.70
CA ALA A 146 19.80 -15.51 1.56
C ALA A 146 18.75 -14.46 1.15
N THR A 147 17.56 -14.90 0.70
CA THR A 147 16.51 -14.00 0.17
C THR A 147 15.21 -14.00 0.97
N VAL A 148 15.23 -14.56 2.19
CA VAL A 148 14.06 -14.70 3.08
C VAL A 148 13.33 -13.38 3.31
N GLU A 149 14.04 -12.27 3.53
CA GLU A 149 13.39 -10.97 3.75
C GLU A 149 12.58 -10.52 2.53
N ARG A 150 13.16 -10.65 1.34
CA ARG A 150 12.49 -10.35 0.07
C ARG A 150 11.26 -11.23 -0.10
N ASP A 151 11.40 -12.52 0.13
CA ASP A 151 10.31 -13.48 -0.05
C ASP A 151 9.16 -13.22 0.95
N LEU A 152 9.48 -12.84 2.19
CA LEU A 152 8.49 -12.40 3.17
C LEU A 152 7.80 -11.08 2.77
N ARG A 153 8.54 -10.13 2.18
CA ARG A 153 7.94 -8.89 1.64
C ARG A 153 6.99 -9.19 0.49
N ILE A 154 7.36 -10.08 -0.44
CA ILE A 154 6.49 -10.55 -1.53
C ILE A 154 5.23 -11.19 -0.93
N LEU A 155 5.39 -12.13 0.00
CA LEU A 155 4.27 -12.82 0.64
C LEU A 155 3.32 -11.86 1.38
N ARG A 156 3.84 -10.81 2.01
CA ARG A 156 3.01 -9.75 2.63
C ARG A 156 2.22 -8.93 1.62
N ARG A 157 2.67 -8.80 0.37
CA ARG A 157 1.92 -8.10 -0.69
C ARG A 157 0.78 -8.94 -1.26
N PHE A 158 0.85 -10.26 -1.12
CA PHE A 158 -0.18 -11.20 -1.59
C PHE A 158 -1.15 -11.68 -0.51
N ARG A 159 -0.99 -11.23 0.73
CA ARG A 159 -1.88 -11.51 1.87
C ARG A 159 -2.71 -10.29 2.21
#